data_AF-A0A2E7SKM6-F1
#
_entry.id   AF-A0A2E7SKM6-F1
#
_cell.length_a   1.000
_cell.length_b   1.000
_cell.length_c   1.000
_cell.angle_alpha   90.00
_cell.angle_beta   90.00
_cell.angle_gamma   90.00
#
_symmetry.space_group_name_H-M   'P 1'
#
loop_
_entity.id
_entity.type
_entity.pdbx_description
1 polymer ?
#
loop_
_entity_poly.entity_id
_entity_poly.type
_entity_poly.pdbx_seq_one_letter_code
_entity_poly.pdbx_strand_id
1 'polypeptide(L)'
;MEEEKPVICFLCTGNAARSVMARIMFEKRVSNYIAIGAGTLVLEGHPMSQRTRKALERFGISDPTHRSTQFGQKHVGVDLIVAMEPSHIEWIRKNFPEVAQRTATLPRLVRDLTEEGSLTERIMKLDLAEVNIESWEEVLDPASGDQEEFDKCANEIDRLINELINRLP
;
A
#
# COMPACT_ATOMS: atom_id res chain seq x y z
N MET A 1 7.90 27.33 8.04
CA MET A 1 7.94 25.98 8.58
C MET A 1 7.37 25.11 7.48
N GLU A 2 8.17 24.25 6.84
CA GLU A 2 7.59 23.25 5.94
C GLU A 2 6.70 22.36 6.79
N GLU A 3 5.42 22.25 6.44
CA GLU A 3 4.55 21.24 7.04
C GLU A 3 5.13 19.87 6.71
N GLU A 4 5.31 19.03 7.73
CA GLU A 4 5.87 17.70 7.57
C GLU A 4 4.90 16.86 6.73
N LYS A 5 5.38 16.34 5.59
CA LYS A 5 4.54 15.59 4.63
C LYS A 5 4.08 14.28 5.26
N PRO A 6 2.78 13.93 5.20
CA PRO A 6 2.31 12.66 5.74
C PRO A 6 2.98 11.48 5.03
N VAL A 7 3.32 10.45 5.81
CA VAL A 7 3.99 9.24 5.34
C VAL A 7 2.97 8.11 5.17
N ILE A 8 2.90 7.54 3.97
CA ILE A 8 2.05 6.40 3.63
C ILE A 8 2.93 5.18 3.36
N CYS A 9 2.67 4.08 4.08
CA CYS A 9 3.35 2.81 3.88
C CYS A 9 2.47 1.82 3.12
N PHE A 10 2.88 1.42 1.92
CA PHE A 10 2.23 0.36 1.16
C PHE A 10 2.75 -1.02 1.61
N LEU A 11 1.84 -1.93 1.96
CA LEU A 11 2.16 -3.22 2.58
C LEU A 11 1.62 -4.39 1.75
N CYS A 12 2.47 -5.37 1.45
CA CYS A 12 2.04 -6.67 0.92
C CYS A 12 2.82 -7.82 1.59
N THR A 13 2.84 -9.02 1.02
CA THR A 13 3.59 -10.14 1.62
C THR A 13 5.10 -9.95 1.45
N GLY A 14 5.61 -10.02 0.22
CA GLY A 14 7.05 -10.09 -0.06
C GLY A 14 7.73 -8.77 -0.38
N ASN A 15 6.99 -7.64 -0.42
CA ASN A 15 7.48 -6.33 -0.88
C ASN A 15 8.26 -6.39 -2.22
N ALA A 16 7.75 -7.21 -3.14
CA ALA A 16 8.36 -7.47 -4.45
C ALA A 16 7.44 -7.18 -5.64
N ALA A 17 6.11 -7.12 -5.43
CA ALA A 17 5.09 -6.91 -6.46
C ALA A 17 4.08 -5.82 -6.06
N ARG A 18 2.97 -6.18 -5.40
CA ARG A 18 1.82 -5.30 -5.16
C ARG A 18 2.18 -3.98 -4.44
N SER A 19 2.82 -4.04 -3.27
CA SER A 19 3.21 -2.81 -2.55
C SER A 19 4.27 -1.98 -3.29
N VAL A 20 5.10 -2.61 -4.12
CA VAL A 20 6.08 -1.91 -4.95
C VAL A 20 5.37 -1.14 -6.06
N MET A 21 4.44 -1.79 -6.76
CA MET A 21 3.64 -1.15 -7.80
C MET A 21 2.88 0.05 -7.23
N ALA A 22 2.13 -0.18 -6.14
CA ALA A 22 1.32 0.84 -5.49
C ALA A 22 2.14 2.04 -5.02
N ARG A 23 3.26 1.80 -4.32
CA ARG A 23 4.16 2.88 -3.85
C ARG A 23 4.65 3.75 -5.00
N ILE A 24 5.25 3.15 -6.03
CA ILE A 24 5.88 3.93 -7.10
C ILE A 24 4.81 4.65 -7.93
N MET A 25 3.69 3.99 -8.21
CA MET A 25 2.53 4.60 -8.89
C MET A 25 1.99 5.80 -8.12
N PHE A 26 1.92 5.71 -6.80
CA PHE A 26 1.48 6.81 -5.94
C PHE A 26 2.51 7.95 -5.90
N GLU A 27 3.77 7.63 -5.64
CA GLU A 27 4.89 8.58 -5.54
C GLU A 27 5.05 9.43 -6.80
N LYS A 28 4.81 8.86 -7.99
CA LYS A 28 4.90 9.58 -9.26
C LYS A 28 3.78 10.61 -9.47
N ARG A 29 2.67 10.50 -8.74
CA ARG A 29 1.47 11.33 -8.93
C ARG A 29 1.25 12.32 -7.80
N VAL A 30 1.81 12.05 -6.63
CA VAL A 30 1.51 12.77 -5.40
C VAL A 30 2.80 13.27 -4.76
N SER A 31 2.94 14.59 -4.66
CA SER A 31 4.17 15.23 -4.15
C SER A 31 4.05 15.77 -2.72
N ASN A 32 2.83 15.90 -2.19
CA ASN A 32 2.53 16.34 -0.82
C ASN A 32 2.58 15.20 0.21
N TYR A 33 2.88 13.98 -0.22
CA TYR A 33 3.02 12.80 0.64
C TYR A 33 4.38 12.14 0.44
N ILE A 34 4.83 11.39 1.46
CA ILE A 34 5.99 10.50 1.35
C ILE A 34 5.48 9.06 1.24
N ALA A 35 5.86 8.38 0.16
CA ALA A 35 5.46 7.00 -0.09
C ALA A 35 6.59 6.03 0.25
N ILE A 36 6.35 5.09 1.17
CA ILE A 36 7.28 4.01 1.48
C ILE A 36 6.59 2.65 1.27
N GLY A 37 7.37 1.57 1.26
CA GLY A 37 6.86 0.22 1.02
C GLY A 37 7.50 -0.79 1.95
N ALA A 38 6.71 -1.78 2.37
CA ALA A 38 7.16 -2.88 3.20
C ALA A 38 6.41 -4.18 2.88
N GLY A 39 6.80 -5.25 3.55
CA GLY A 39 6.08 -6.53 3.49
C GLY A 39 6.04 -7.28 4.82
N THR A 40 5.10 -8.20 4.96
CA THR A 40 4.88 -8.99 6.18
C THR A 40 5.82 -10.21 6.28
N LEU A 41 6.31 -10.71 5.13
CA LEU A 41 7.25 -11.82 5.04
C LEU A 41 8.23 -11.55 3.89
N VAL A 42 9.34 -10.89 4.23
CA VAL A 42 10.27 -10.34 3.24
C VAL A 42 11.64 -10.99 3.32
N LEU A 43 12.18 -11.33 2.15
CA LEU A 43 13.61 -11.52 1.99
C LEU A 43 14.24 -10.13 1.79
N GLU A 44 14.85 -9.59 2.84
CA GLU A 44 15.36 -8.22 2.91
C GLU A 44 16.37 -7.87 1.80
N GLY A 45 16.37 -6.61 1.35
CA GLY A 45 17.39 -6.07 0.46
C GLY A 45 17.36 -6.57 -0.98
N HIS A 46 16.30 -7.25 -1.41
CA HIS A 46 16.16 -7.76 -2.77
C HIS A 46 15.54 -6.73 -3.71
N PRO A 47 15.93 -6.70 -5.00
CA PRO A 47 15.22 -5.90 -5.99
C PRO A 47 13.79 -6.42 -6.18
N MET A 48 12.92 -5.60 -6.76
CA MET A 48 11.61 -6.06 -7.21
C MET A 48 11.74 -7.19 -8.24
N SER A 49 10.70 -8.01 -8.38
CA SER A 49 10.71 -9.10 -9.35
C SER A 49 10.85 -8.56 -10.79
N GLN A 50 11.41 -9.38 -11.69
CA GLN A 50 11.50 -9.01 -13.10
C GLN A 50 10.12 -8.79 -13.74
N ARG A 51 9.10 -9.55 -13.31
CA ARG A 51 7.74 -9.39 -13.82
C ARG A 51 7.10 -8.09 -13.34
N THR A 52 7.35 -7.69 -12.09
CA THR A 52 6.94 -6.39 -11.53
C THR A 52 7.57 -5.24 -12.29
N ARG A 53 8.88 -5.34 -12.59
CA ARG A 53 9.57 -4.33 -13.40
C ARG A 53 8.92 -4.17 -14.77
N LYS A 54 8.71 -5.28 -15.49
CA LYS A 54 8.06 -5.27 -16.81
C LYS A 54 6.63 -4.73 -16.77
N ALA A 55 5.86 -5.06 -15.73
CA ALA A 55 4.51 -4.55 -15.56
C ALA A 55 4.52 -3.02 -15.36
N LEU A 56 5.47 -2.48 -14.58
CA LEU A 56 5.65 -1.04 -14.39
C LEU A 56 6.14 -0.30 -15.64
N GLU A 57 6.98 -0.93 -16.47
CA GLU A 57 7.45 -0.36 -17.74
C GLU A 57 6.29 0.01 -18.68
N ARG A 58 5.17 -0.72 -18.62
CA ARG A 58 3.96 -0.42 -19.40
C ARG A 58 3.32 0.93 -19.05
N PHE A 59 3.59 1.43 -17.84
CA PHE A 59 3.15 2.75 -17.36
C PHE A 59 4.23 3.82 -17.53
N GLY A 60 5.37 3.49 -18.16
CA GLY A 60 6.53 4.39 -18.25
C GLY A 60 7.23 4.62 -16.91
N ILE A 61 7.03 3.71 -15.94
CA ILE A 61 7.55 3.84 -14.58
C ILE A 61 8.74 2.89 -14.39
N SER A 62 9.78 3.38 -13.70
CA SER A 62 10.88 2.56 -13.25
C SER A 62 11.39 3.01 -11.88
N ASP A 63 11.86 2.04 -11.10
CA ASP A 63 12.61 2.28 -9.86
C ASP A 63 13.69 1.20 -9.69
N PRO A 64 14.92 1.45 -10.17
CA PRO A 64 16.03 0.51 -10.00
C PRO A 64 16.55 0.44 -8.56
N THR A 65 16.15 1.40 -7.71
CA THR A 65 16.65 1.57 -6.35
C THR A 65 15.83 0.83 -5.31
N HIS A 66 14.62 0.37 -5.66
CA HIS A 66 13.77 -0.42 -4.77
C HIS A 66 14.53 -1.57 -4.12
N ARG A 67 14.42 -1.68 -2.80
CA ARG A 67 14.90 -2.80 -2.00
C ARG A 67 13.79 -3.25 -1.08
N SER A 68 13.47 -4.55 -1.16
CA SER A 68 12.45 -5.16 -0.33
C SER A 68 12.78 -4.94 1.15
N THR A 69 11.77 -4.56 1.92
CA THR A 69 11.89 -4.22 3.34
C THR A 69 10.81 -4.91 4.16
N GLN A 70 11.18 -5.58 5.25
CA GLN A 70 10.27 -6.18 6.22
C GLN A 70 9.60 -5.08 7.05
N PHE A 71 8.28 -5.16 7.19
CA PHE A 71 7.53 -4.28 8.09
C PHE A 71 7.99 -4.54 9.53
N GLY A 72 8.12 -3.46 10.31
CA GLY A 72 8.74 -3.47 11.62
C GLY A 72 8.71 -2.11 12.28
N GLN A 73 9.36 -1.98 13.44
CA GLN A 73 9.30 -0.78 14.31
C GLN A 73 9.59 0.55 13.61
N LYS A 74 10.47 0.56 12.60
CA LYS A 74 10.77 1.76 11.80
C LYS A 74 9.57 2.31 11.01
N HIS A 75 8.52 1.52 10.83
CA HIS A 75 7.29 1.90 10.11
C HIS A 75 6.15 2.25 11.07
N VAL A 76 6.30 2.05 12.37
CA VAL A 76 5.22 2.33 13.33
C VAL A 76 4.87 3.82 13.34
N GLY A 77 5.79 4.71 13.00
CA GLY A 77 5.57 6.17 12.97
C GLY A 77 4.83 6.72 11.75
N VAL A 78 4.43 5.90 10.77
CA VAL A 78 3.74 6.41 9.56
C VAL A 78 2.31 6.85 9.85
N ASP A 79 1.74 7.71 9.00
CA ASP A 79 0.40 8.25 9.17
C ASP A 79 -0.69 7.30 8.67
N LEU A 80 -0.38 6.49 7.67
CA LEU A 80 -1.31 5.51 7.08
C LEU A 80 -0.55 4.29 6.55
N ILE A 81 -1.11 3.11 6.78
CA ILE A 81 -0.64 1.85 6.20
C ILE A 81 -1.73 1.35 5.24
N VAL A 82 -1.33 1.14 3.98
CA VAL A 82 -2.19 0.69 2.89
C VAL A 82 -1.83 -0.75 2.54
N ALA A 83 -2.66 -1.68 2.97
CA ALA A 83 -2.47 -3.10 2.76
C ALA A 83 -3.14 -3.61 1.48
N MET A 84 -2.65 -4.73 0.95
CA MET A 84 -3.17 -5.30 -0.31
C MET A 84 -4.20 -6.42 -0.13
N GLU A 85 -4.36 -6.96 1.09
CA GLU A 85 -5.26 -8.10 1.33
C GLU A 85 -5.61 -8.22 2.83
N PRO A 86 -6.68 -8.95 3.18
CA PRO A 86 -7.11 -9.13 4.57
C PRO A 86 -6.04 -9.69 5.52
N SER A 87 -5.26 -10.68 5.06
CA SER A 87 -4.23 -11.34 5.87
C SER A 87 -3.17 -10.36 6.38
N HIS A 88 -2.89 -9.28 5.62
CA HIS A 88 -1.97 -8.22 6.04
C HIS A 88 -2.54 -7.41 7.20
N ILE A 89 -3.84 -7.14 7.22
CA ILE A 89 -4.50 -6.43 8.33
C ILE A 89 -4.47 -7.30 9.58
N GLU A 90 -4.81 -8.59 9.45
CA GLU A 90 -4.73 -9.55 10.57
C GLU A 90 -3.30 -9.64 11.12
N TRP A 91 -2.30 -9.69 10.23
CA TRP A 91 -0.90 -9.69 10.61
C TRP A 91 -0.52 -8.41 11.37
N ILE A 92 -0.96 -7.23 10.91
CA ILE A 92 -0.72 -5.97 11.61
C ILE A 92 -1.40 -5.95 12.99
N ARG A 93 -2.69 -6.30 13.07
CA ARG A 93 -3.42 -6.37 14.35
C ARG A 93 -2.73 -7.25 15.36
N LYS A 94 -2.17 -8.37 14.91
CA LYS A 94 -1.45 -9.33 15.75
C LYS A 94 -0.07 -8.84 16.19
N ASN A 95 0.71 -8.24 15.29
CA ASN A 95 2.14 -7.97 15.53
C ASN A 95 2.45 -6.51 15.90
N PHE A 96 1.59 -5.57 15.48
CA PHE A 96 1.73 -4.12 15.67
C PHE A 96 0.34 -3.49 15.94
N PRO A 97 -0.36 -3.89 17.02
CA PRO A 97 -1.71 -3.39 17.34
C PRO A 97 -1.78 -1.85 17.44
N GLU A 98 -0.68 -1.18 17.80
CA GLU A 98 -0.57 0.27 17.92
C GLU A 98 -0.80 1.04 16.60
N VAL A 99 -0.62 0.38 15.45
CA VAL A 99 -0.89 0.97 14.13
C VAL A 99 -2.14 0.41 13.45
N ALA A 100 -2.86 -0.51 14.09
CA ALA A 100 -4.07 -1.11 13.52
C ALA A 100 -5.13 -0.06 13.17
N GLN A 101 -5.29 0.97 14.02
CA GLN A 101 -6.23 2.08 13.80
C GLN A 101 -5.96 2.93 12.55
N ARG A 102 -4.78 2.80 11.94
CA ARG A 102 -4.39 3.50 10.70
C ARG A 102 -3.95 2.53 9.60
N THR A 103 -4.40 1.28 9.68
CA THR A 103 -4.10 0.25 8.69
C THR A 103 -5.39 -0.16 8.00
N ALA A 104 -5.48 0.05 6.69
CA ALA A 104 -6.63 -0.32 5.89
C ALA A 104 -6.18 -0.99 4.59
N THR A 105 -7.05 -1.80 4.01
CA THR A 105 -6.83 -2.33 2.67
C THR A 105 -7.03 -1.22 1.63
N LEU A 106 -6.30 -1.30 0.52
CA LEU A 106 -6.43 -0.33 -0.57
C LEU A 106 -7.88 -0.25 -1.11
N PRO A 107 -8.60 -1.36 -1.37
CA PRO A 107 -10.00 -1.30 -1.78
C PRO A 107 -10.91 -0.62 -0.75
N ARG A 108 -10.69 -0.84 0.55
CA ARG A 108 -11.48 -0.19 1.60
C ARG A 108 -11.29 1.31 1.62
N LEU A 109 -10.06 1.80 1.53
CA LEU A 109 -9.81 3.24 1.51
C LEU A 109 -10.48 3.91 0.30
N VAL A 110 -10.41 3.27 -0.87
CA VAL A 110 -11.09 3.76 -2.08
C VAL A 110 -12.61 3.87 -1.88
N ARG A 111 -13.21 2.88 -1.23
CA ARG A 111 -14.66 2.80 -1.02
C ARG A 111 -15.17 3.72 0.09
N ASP A 112 -14.49 3.71 1.24
CA ASP A 112 -15.04 4.19 2.51
C ASP A 112 -14.35 5.47 3.03
N LEU A 113 -13.18 5.86 2.53
CA LEU A 113 -12.49 7.07 2.99
C LEU A 113 -13.27 8.33 2.57
N THR A 114 -13.77 9.08 3.55
CA THR A 114 -14.57 10.29 3.33
C THR A 114 -13.73 11.46 2.84
N GLU A 115 -14.35 12.44 2.17
CA GLU A 115 -13.68 13.61 1.60
C GLU A 115 -13.59 14.82 2.54
N GLU A 116 -14.11 14.73 3.77
CA GLU A 116 -14.20 15.85 4.71
C GLU A 116 -13.28 15.69 5.93
N GLY A 117 -12.53 16.76 6.24
CA GLY A 117 -11.62 16.83 7.40
C GLY A 117 -10.16 16.53 7.05
N SER A 118 -9.30 16.51 8.06
CA SER A 118 -7.91 16.07 7.94
C SER A 118 -7.80 14.56 7.69
N LEU A 119 -6.64 14.10 7.23
CA LEU A 119 -6.40 12.67 6.98
C LEU A 119 -6.65 11.82 8.25
N THR A 120 -6.14 12.28 9.40
CA THR A 120 -6.29 11.58 10.68
C THR A 120 -7.76 11.44 11.10
N GLU A 121 -8.55 12.51 10.97
CA GLU A 121 -9.98 12.48 11.30
C GLU A 121 -10.75 11.51 10.41
N ARG A 122 -10.45 11.49 9.10
CA ARG A 122 -11.06 10.56 8.14
C ARG A 122 -10.75 9.11 8.49
N ILE A 123 -9.49 8.82 8.81
CA ILE A 123 -9.05 7.47 9.21
C ILE A 123 -9.74 7.03 10.51
N MET A 124 -9.82 7.92 11.52
CA MET A 124 -10.47 7.60 12.79
C MET A 124 -11.96 7.23 12.62
N LYS A 125 -12.66 7.84 11.67
CA LYS A 125 -14.07 7.52 11.36
C LYS A 125 -14.28 6.10 10.83
N LEU A 126 -13.23 5.46 10.30
CA LEU A 126 -13.30 4.11 9.73
C LEU A 126 -13.23 2.99 10.78
N ASP A 127 -12.86 3.31 12.03
CA ASP A 127 -12.73 2.35 13.13
C ASP A 127 -11.91 1.10 12.76
N LEU A 128 -10.77 1.32 12.10
CA LEU A 128 -9.98 0.27 11.43
C LEU A 128 -9.39 -0.78 12.38
N ALA A 129 -9.27 -0.47 13.67
CA ALA A 129 -8.78 -1.43 14.65
C ALA A 129 -9.77 -2.59 14.86
N GLU A 130 -11.08 -2.29 14.84
CA GLU A 130 -12.14 -3.23 15.21
C GLU A 130 -12.99 -3.67 14.01
N VAL A 131 -12.88 -3.00 12.85
CA VAL A 131 -13.70 -3.33 11.68
C VAL A 131 -13.50 -4.79 11.22
N ASN A 132 -14.59 -5.47 10.89
CA ASN A 132 -14.51 -6.80 10.29
C ASN A 132 -13.96 -6.69 8.86
N ILE A 133 -12.99 -7.53 8.54
CA ILE A 133 -12.38 -7.57 7.21
C ILE A 133 -13.12 -8.59 6.36
N GLU A 134 -13.44 -8.21 5.13
CA GLU A 134 -14.24 -9.01 4.21
C GLU A 134 -13.42 -9.41 2.96
N SER A 135 -13.89 -10.40 2.21
CA SER A 135 -13.14 -10.96 1.07
C SER A 135 -13.01 -10.02 -0.14
N TRP A 136 -13.84 -8.98 -0.25
CA TRP A 136 -13.71 -7.99 -1.33
C TRP A 136 -12.54 -7.03 -1.13
N GLU A 137 -11.89 -7.05 0.04
CA GLU A 137 -10.78 -6.17 0.42
C GLU A 137 -9.41 -6.66 -0.07
N GLU A 138 -9.40 -7.39 -1.18
CA GLU A 138 -8.22 -8.05 -1.71
C GLU A 138 -7.86 -7.52 -3.09
N VAL A 139 -6.58 -7.18 -3.25
CA VAL A 139 -5.90 -7.07 -4.53
C VAL A 139 -5.13 -8.37 -4.74
N LEU A 140 -5.56 -9.16 -5.72
CA LEU A 140 -5.05 -10.51 -5.96
C LEU A 140 -3.52 -10.52 -6.12
N ASP A 141 -2.86 -11.47 -5.44
CA ASP A 141 -1.41 -11.62 -5.52
C ASP A 141 -0.98 -12.31 -6.83
N PRO A 142 -0.19 -11.66 -7.70
CA PRO A 142 0.27 -12.28 -8.94
C PRO A 142 1.45 -13.24 -8.74
N ALA A 143 1.93 -13.46 -7.49
CA ALA A 143 3.19 -14.18 -7.23
C ALA A 143 3.28 -15.59 -7.85
N SER A 144 2.18 -16.33 -7.96
CA SER A 144 2.11 -17.66 -8.60
C SER A 144 1.89 -17.62 -10.11
N GLY A 145 1.73 -16.42 -10.67
CA GLY A 145 1.32 -16.17 -12.04
C GLY A 145 2.41 -16.03 -13.08
N ASP A 146 1.95 -15.85 -14.32
CA ASP A 146 2.77 -15.41 -15.45
C ASP A 146 2.79 -13.87 -15.58
N GLN A 147 3.36 -13.36 -16.68
CA GLN A 147 3.43 -11.91 -16.90
C GLN A 147 2.04 -11.27 -17.05
N GLU A 148 1.05 -11.98 -17.59
CA GLU A 148 -0.29 -11.44 -17.81
C GLU A 148 -0.99 -11.17 -16.47
N GLU A 149 -0.80 -12.04 -15.48
CA GLU A 149 -1.32 -11.81 -14.12
C GLU A 149 -0.67 -10.61 -13.45
N PHE A 150 0.65 -10.41 -13.61
CA PHE A 150 1.33 -9.21 -13.12
C PHE A 150 0.82 -7.93 -13.80
N ASP A 151 0.54 -7.99 -15.10
CA ASP A 151 0.03 -6.84 -15.85
C ASP A 151 -1.42 -6.51 -15.45
N LYS A 152 -2.27 -7.52 -15.23
CA LYS A 152 -3.62 -7.34 -14.68
C LYS A 152 -3.58 -6.72 -13.29
N CYS A 153 -2.74 -7.25 -12.41
CA CYS A 153 -2.53 -6.72 -11.06
C CYS A 153 -2.05 -5.25 -11.11
N ALA A 154 -1.10 -4.92 -11.99
CA ALA A 154 -0.63 -3.56 -12.14
C ALA A 154 -1.73 -2.59 -12.63
N ASN A 155 -2.58 -3.01 -13.59
CA ASN A 155 -3.72 -2.20 -14.03
C ASN A 155 -4.74 -1.97 -12.90
N GLU A 156 -5.02 -2.99 -12.10
CA GLU A 156 -5.92 -2.87 -10.96
C GLU A 156 -5.37 -1.91 -9.89
N ILE A 157 -4.10 -2.08 -9.52
CA ILE A 157 -3.42 -1.18 -8.58
C ILE A 157 -3.41 0.25 -9.13
N ASP A 158 -3.14 0.45 -10.41
CA ASP A 158 -3.13 1.78 -11.02
C ASP A 158 -4.48 2.49 -10.88
N ARG A 159 -5.58 1.78 -11.19
CA ARG A 159 -6.94 2.27 -11.01
C ARG A 159 -7.23 2.64 -9.55
N LEU A 160 -6.93 1.72 -8.63
CA LEU A 160 -7.18 1.92 -7.19
C LEU A 160 -6.33 3.06 -6.62
N ILE A 161 -5.09 3.24 -7.08
CA ILE A 161 -4.25 4.36 -6.68
C ILE A 161 -4.84 5.68 -7.17
N ASN A 162 -5.31 5.76 -8.42
CA ASN A 162 -5.96 6.98 -8.92
C ASN A 162 -7.23 7.32 -8.10
N GLU A 163 -8.02 6.32 -7.74
CA GLU A 163 -9.20 6.50 -6.89
C GLU A 163 -8.81 6.92 -5.46
N LEU A 164 -7.79 6.31 -4.86
CA LEU A 164 -7.29 6.68 -3.53
C LEU A 164 -6.79 8.14 -3.51
N ILE A 165 -6.04 8.56 -4.53
CA ILE A 165 -5.53 9.94 -4.63
C ILE A 165 -6.66 10.95 -4.57
N ASN A 166 -7.79 10.69 -5.21
CA ASN A 166 -8.95 11.59 -5.18
C ASN A 166 -9.63 11.67 -3.81
N ARG A 167 -9.38 10.71 -2.91
CA ARG A 167 -9.92 10.68 -1.54
C ARG A 167 -8.98 11.31 -0.51
N LEU A 168 -7.71 11.51 -0.85
CA LEU A 168 -6.73 12.12 0.05
C LEU A 168 -6.88 13.65 0.07
N PRO A 169 -6.70 14.31 1.25
CA PRO A 169 -6.78 15.76 1.37
C PRO A 169 -5.63 16.53 0.69
#